data_AF-A0A933V4N4-F1
#
_entry.id   AF-A0A933V4N4-F1
#
_cell.length_a   1.000
_cell.length_b   1.000
_cell.length_c   1.000
_cell.angle_alpha   90.00
_cell.angle_beta   90.00
_cell.angle_gamma   90.00
#
_symmetry.space_group_name_H-M   'P 1'
#
loop_
_entity.id
_entity.type
_entity.pdbx_description
1 polymer ?
#
loop_
_entity_poly.entity_id
_entity_poly.type
_entity_poly.pdbx_seq_one_letter_code
_entity_poly.pdbx_strand_id
1 'polypeptide(L)'
;MVEFGTPGFWIALLQIIGADIVLSGDNAVVIALATRSLPPRQQRQAIFWGTFAAVAMRITLTVVAVTLLKLPALKLVGAVLLLWIAVQLLLPEEESHGEGRAIGNMGAAIRTILLADVVMSTDNIIAIAGAAKGSVLLLAIGLAVSIPLVVFTSTFLLRLMERYPVIIALGAALLGYVAGEMAVSDILAAPWIAANAPWLHQLLPVAGAVAVVAIGKLLARRAARKEEAQAVAEVTETAVGKENGMHKLLLPVDGSEGSMRAVEQLIAMRDWYRQPLEVQLLNVQHVLHKDVGQFVGAAEVHAYHQEQGARELAAACAKLDQAGIPYRSHIVIGELAGETIAHFAREQGIDQILMCTHGRSPIGEFVLGSVAKGVIQHGAMPVTLVR
;
A
#
# COMPACT_ATOMS: atom_id res chain seq x y z
N MET A 1 -45.31 0.68 -15.22
CA MET A 1 -44.29 1.70 -14.86
C MET A 1 -44.54 2.08 -13.41
N VAL A 2 -43.53 2.09 -12.56
CA VAL A 2 -43.70 2.59 -11.18
C VAL A 2 -43.82 4.11 -11.26
N GLU A 3 -44.97 4.67 -10.91
CA GLU A 3 -45.17 6.12 -10.89
C GLU A 3 -44.36 6.76 -9.76
N PHE A 4 -43.65 7.83 -10.10
CA PHE A 4 -42.90 8.66 -9.16
C PHE A 4 -43.83 9.21 -8.07
N GLY A 5 -43.47 9.01 -6.80
CA GLY A 5 -44.22 9.53 -5.65
C GLY A 5 -45.25 8.56 -5.04
N THR A 6 -45.44 7.36 -5.60
CA THR A 6 -46.30 6.35 -4.98
C THR A 6 -45.65 5.70 -3.75
N PRO A 7 -46.41 5.27 -2.73
CA PRO A 7 -45.85 4.54 -1.59
C PRO A 7 -45.06 3.28 -2.00
N GLY A 8 -45.50 2.62 -3.08
CA GLY A 8 -44.81 1.46 -3.65
C GLY A 8 -43.42 1.77 -4.20
N PHE A 9 -43.19 2.99 -4.73
CA PHE A 9 -41.87 3.44 -5.16
C PHE A 9 -40.92 3.56 -3.97
N TRP A 10 -41.34 4.24 -2.91
CA TRP A 10 -40.52 4.45 -1.72
C TRP A 10 -40.22 3.15 -0.96
N ILE A 11 -41.18 2.23 -0.88
CA ILE A 11 -40.97 0.90 -0.29
C ILE A 11 -39.94 0.11 -1.12
N ALA A 12 -40.07 0.08 -2.44
CA ALA A 12 -39.12 -0.62 -3.30
C ALA A 12 -37.71 0.02 -3.25
N LEU A 13 -37.62 1.35 -3.19
CA LEU A 13 -36.36 2.06 -3.03
C LEU A 13 -35.69 1.74 -1.68
N LEU A 14 -36.46 1.74 -0.58
CA LEU A 14 -35.96 1.36 0.74
C LEU A 14 -35.53 -0.11 0.78
N GLN A 15 -36.23 -1.01 0.07
CA GLN A 15 -35.82 -2.41 -0.06
C GLN A 15 -34.49 -2.55 -0.81
N ILE A 16 -34.28 -1.79 -1.88
CA ILE A 16 -33.01 -1.80 -2.62
C ILE A 16 -31.88 -1.26 -1.75
N ILE A 17 -32.07 -0.10 -1.13
CA ILE A 17 -31.05 0.49 -0.23
C ILE A 17 -30.77 -0.46 0.93
N GLY A 18 -31.80 -1.02 1.56
CA GLY A 18 -31.65 -1.95 2.68
C GLY A 18 -30.93 -3.25 2.27
N ALA A 19 -31.30 -3.84 1.14
CA ALA A 19 -30.62 -5.01 0.61
C ALA A 19 -29.15 -4.71 0.32
N ASP A 20 -28.87 -3.58 -0.33
CA ASP A 20 -27.52 -3.17 -0.68
C ASP A 20 -26.67 -2.86 0.55
N ILE A 21 -27.23 -2.28 1.62
CA ILE A 21 -26.53 -2.06 2.89
C ILE A 21 -26.11 -3.38 3.54
N VAL A 22 -27.04 -4.34 3.64
CA VAL A 22 -26.75 -5.66 4.23
C VAL A 22 -25.68 -6.39 3.41
N LEU A 23 -25.76 -6.29 2.09
CA LEU A 23 -24.81 -6.85 1.12
C LEU A 23 -23.55 -6.00 0.90
N SER A 24 -23.43 -4.83 1.52
CA SER A 24 -22.27 -3.94 1.34
C SER A 24 -21.27 -4.03 2.49
N GLY A 25 -21.61 -4.71 3.58
CA GLY A 25 -20.72 -4.81 4.75
C GLY A 25 -19.41 -5.54 4.42
N ASP A 26 -19.49 -6.65 3.70
CA ASP A 26 -18.38 -7.42 3.17
C ASP A 26 -17.66 -6.71 2.01
N ASN A 27 -18.39 -6.06 1.10
CA ASN A 27 -17.82 -5.21 0.04
C ASN A 27 -16.99 -4.06 0.63
N ALA A 28 -17.47 -3.41 1.70
CA ALA A 28 -16.74 -2.34 2.38
C ALA A 28 -15.45 -2.85 3.04
N VAL A 29 -15.45 -4.10 3.54
CA VAL A 29 -14.24 -4.75 4.04
C VAL A 29 -13.23 -4.97 2.92
N VAL A 30 -13.64 -5.44 1.73
CA VAL A 30 -12.73 -5.56 0.58
C VAL A 30 -12.15 -4.22 0.18
N ILE A 31 -12.99 -3.19 0.07
CA ILE A 31 -12.57 -1.84 -0.32
C ILE A 31 -11.54 -1.30 0.67
N ALA A 32 -11.80 -1.45 1.98
CA ALA A 32 -10.86 -1.05 3.02
C ALA A 32 -9.55 -1.86 2.93
N LEU A 33 -9.61 -3.18 2.78
CA LEU A 33 -8.41 -4.02 2.67
C LEU A 33 -7.58 -3.68 1.42
N ALA A 34 -8.22 -3.42 0.29
CA ALA A 34 -7.57 -3.12 -0.99
C ALA A 34 -6.97 -1.72 -1.05
N THR A 35 -7.42 -0.80 -0.20
CA THR A 35 -6.91 0.58 -0.20
C THR A 35 -5.97 0.88 0.98
N ARG A 36 -5.88 0.00 1.99
CA ARG A 36 -5.11 0.26 3.21
C ARG A 36 -3.62 0.61 2.98
N SER A 37 -3.01 0.12 1.90
CA SER A 37 -1.59 0.37 1.59
C SER A 37 -1.35 1.67 0.82
N LEU A 38 -2.41 2.31 0.32
CA LEU A 38 -2.26 3.58 -0.40
C LEU A 38 -1.99 4.74 0.57
N PRO A 39 -1.34 5.83 0.12
CA PRO A 39 -1.28 7.07 0.88
C PRO A 39 -2.69 7.63 1.16
N PRO A 40 -2.99 8.24 2.31
CA PRO A 40 -4.36 8.64 2.70
C PRO A 40 -5.11 9.51 1.69
N ARG A 41 -4.41 10.38 0.95
CA ARG A 41 -5.00 11.15 -0.15
C ARG A 41 -5.45 10.26 -1.31
N GLN A 42 -4.61 9.30 -1.70
CA GLN A 42 -4.92 8.32 -2.74
C GLN A 42 -5.94 7.29 -2.25
N GLN A 43 -5.98 6.93 -0.97
CA GLN A 43 -7.00 6.05 -0.39
C GLN A 43 -8.40 6.59 -0.64
N ARG A 44 -8.66 7.84 -0.23
CA ARG A 44 -9.99 8.46 -0.41
C ARG A 44 -10.38 8.55 -1.87
N GLN A 45 -9.42 8.87 -2.75
CA GLN A 45 -9.63 8.89 -4.19
C GLN A 45 -9.92 7.49 -4.75
N ALA A 46 -9.16 6.48 -4.35
CA ALA A 46 -9.35 5.09 -4.77
C ALA A 46 -10.70 4.54 -4.30
N ILE A 47 -11.10 4.81 -3.06
CA ILE A 47 -12.41 4.42 -2.52
C ILE A 47 -13.52 5.12 -3.31
N PHE A 48 -13.42 6.43 -3.53
CA PHE A 48 -14.45 7.18 -4.23
C PHE A 48 -14.58 6.75 -5.70
N TRP A 49 -13.49 6.76 -6.46
CA TRP A 49 -13.48 6.37 -7.87
C TRP A 49 -13.73 4.88 -8.06
N GLY A 50 -13.19 4.03 -7.18
CA GLY A 50 -13.43 2.59 -7.20
C GLY A 50 -14.88 2.24 -6.93
N THR A 51 -15.49 2.83 -5.89
CA THR A 51 -16.92 2.62 -5.57
C THR A 51 -17.82 3.16 -6.68
N PHE A 52 -17.51 4.35 -7.23
CA PHE A 52 -18.27 4.92 -8.34
C PHE A 52 -18.22 4.00 -9.58
N ALA A 53 -17.04 3.53 -9.95
CA ALA A 53 -16.84 2.62 -11.08
C ALA A 53 -17.51 1.25 -10.83
N ALA A 54 -17.41 0.72 -9.62
CA ALA A 54 -18.08 -0.52 -9.21
C ALA A 54 -19.59 -0.40 -9.33
N VAL A 55 -20.19 0.69 -8.84
CA VAL A 55 -21.64 0.90 -8.96
C VAL A 55 -22.09 1.06 -10.42
N ALA A 56 -21.35 1.80 -11.25
CA ALA A 56 -21.64 1.90 -12.68
C ALA A 56 -21.57 0.52 -13.37
N MET A 57 -20.57 -0.28 -13.01
CA MET A 57 -20.44 -1.66 -13.47
C MET A 57 -21.60 -2.53 -12.98
N ARG A 58 -22.03 -2.40 -11.72
CA ARG A 58 -23.16 -3.13 -11.13
C ARG A 58 -24.48 -2.82 -11.82
N ILE A 59 -24.74 -1.56 -12.18
CA ILE A 59 -25.92 -1.18 -12.99
C ILE A 59 -25.87 -1.91 -14.35
N THR A 60 -24.72 -1.86 -15.02
CA THR A 60 -24.52 -2.49 -16.33
C THR A 60 -24.68 -4.01 -16.25
N LEU A 61 -24.04 -4.65 -15.27
CA LEU A 61 -24.13 -6.08 -15.01
C LEU A 61 -25.55 -6.51 -14.65
N THR A 62 -26.30 -5.71 -13.90
CA THR A 62 -27.69 -6.05 -13.55
C THR A 62 -28.59 -6.16 -14.78
N VAL A 63 -28.40 -5.29 -15.77
CA VAL A 63 -29.15 -5.34 -17.03
C VAL A 63 -28.79 -6.61 -17.83
N VAL A 64 -27.51 -7.02 -17.80
CA VAL A 64 -27.01 -8.20 -18.53
C VAL A 64 -27.23 -9.52 -17.76
N ALA A 65 -27.33 -9.48 -16.43
CA ALA A 65 -27.31 -10.64 -15.53
C ALA A 65 -28.47 -11.61 -15.75
N VAL A 66 -29.63 -11.14 -16.23
CA VAL A 66 -30.75 -12.01 -16.60
C VAL A 66 -30.34 -13.06 -17.65
N THR A 67 -29.33 -12.73 -18.46
CA THR A 67 -28.71 -13.66 -19.42
C THR A 67 -27.46 -14.36 -18.89
N LEU A 68 -26.66 -13.68 -18.06
CA LEU A 68 -25.39 -14.19 -17.52
C LEU A 68 -25.58 -15.29 -16.45
N LEU A 69 -26.67 -15.23 -15.66
CA LEU A 69 -27.00 -16.19 -14.59
C LEU A 69 -27.24 -17.62 -15.09
N LYS A 70 -27.37 -17.81 -16.41
CA LYS A 70 -27.47 -19.15 -17.02
C LYS A 70 -26.12 -19.80 -17.26
N LEU A 71 -25.00 -19.08 -17.07
CA LEU A 71 -23.66 -19.62 -17.27
C LEU A 71 -23.25 -20.47 -16.06
N PRO A 72 -23.16 -21.81 -16.21
CA PRO A 72 -22.66 -22.66 -15.14
C PRO A 72 -21.19 -22.33 -14.84
N ALA A 73 -20.74 -22.58 -13.60
CA ALA A 73 -19.37 -22.36 -13.11
C ALA A 73 -18.93 -20.91 -12.87
N LEU A 74 -19.76 -19.89 -13.16
CA LEU A 74 -19.41 -18.50 -12.89
C LEU A 74 -19.13 -18.26 -11.39
N LYS A 75 -19.93 -18.90 -10.50
CA LYS A 75 -19.74 -18.82 -9.04
C LYS A 75 -18.47 -19.52 -8.58
N LEU A 76 -18.14 -20.67 -9.17
CA LEU A 76 -16.88 -21.36 -8.88
C LEU A 76 -15.65 -20.53 -9.27
N VAL A 77 -15.66 -19.91 -10.46
CA VAL A 77 -14.58 -19.02 -10.89
C VAL A 77 -14.47 -17.82 -9.95
N GLY A 78 -15.61 -17.23 -9.57
CA GLY A 78 -15.66 -16.20 -8.55
C GLY A 78 -15.04 -16.64 -7.22
N ALA A 79 -15.32 -17.86 -6.76
CA ALA A 79 -14.85 -18.33 -5.46
C ALA A 79 -13.33 -18.43 -5.44
N VAL A 80 -12.74 -18.93 -6.53
CA VAL A 80 -11.29 -18.97 -6.70
C VAL A 80 -10.70 -17.56 -6.74
N LEU A 81 -11.32 -16.64 -7.47
CA LEU A 81 -10.88 -15.24 -7.55
C LEU A 81 -10.94 -14.54 -6.19
N LEU A 82 -12.01 -14.75 -5.41
CA LEU A 82 -12.13 -14.18 -4.06
C LEU A 82 -11.10 -14.76 -3.09
N LEU A 83 -10.83 -16.07 -3.14
CA LEU A 83 -9.75 -16.67 -2.35
C LEU A 83 -8.39 -16.06 -2.70
N TRP A 84 -8.12 -15.88 -4.00
CA TRP A 84 -6.89 -15.23 -4.46
C TRP A 84 -6.80 -13.79 -3.94
N ILE A 85 -7.86 -12.99 -4.06
CA ILE A 85 -7.91 -11.62 -3.52
C ILE A 85 -7.70 -11.64 -2.00
N ALA A 86 -8.38 -12.52 -1.27
CA ALA A 86 -8.29 -12.57 0.19
C ALA A 86 -6.88 -12.90 0.70
N VAL A 87 -6.18 -13.83 0.04
CA VAL A 87 -4.78 -14.15 0.34
C VAL A 87 -3.86 -13.01 -0.10
N GLN A 88 -4.05 -12.46 -1.31
CA GLN A 88 -3.24 -11.36 -1.84
C GLN A 88 -3.31 -10.14 -0.92
N LEU A 89 -4.48 -9.85 -0.37
CA LEU A 89 -4.71 -8.76 0.57
C LEU A 89 -4.15 -9.03 1.96
N LEU A 90 -3.69 -10.23 2.31
CA LEU A 90 -3.01 -10.50 3.61
C LEU A 90 -1.50 -10.39 3.51
N LEU A 91 -0.95 -10.45 2.30
CA LEU A 91 0.49 -10.37 2.09
C LEU A 91 0.98 -8.95 2.45
N PRO A 92 2.09 -8.83 3.21
CA PRO A 92 2.88 -7.61 3.23
C PRO A 92 3.30 -7.33 1.79
N GLU A 93 3.06 -6.11 1.30
CA GLU A 93 3.62 -5.70 0.02
C GLU A 93 5.15 -5.69 0.19
N GLU A 94 5.90 -6.36 -0.68
CA GLU A 94 7.35 -6.33 -0.65
C GLU A 94 7.77 -4.85 -0.80
N GLU A 95 8.33 -4.26 0.26
CA GLU A 95 9.11 -3.04 0.14
C GLU A 95 10.34 -3.41 -0.70
N SER A 96 10.21 -3.30 -2.02
CA SER A 96 11.31 -3.54 -2.95
C SER A 96 12.36 -2.45 -2.73
N HIS A 97 13.30 -2.72 -1.82
CA HIS A 97 14.64 -2.14 -1.87
C HIS A 97 15.32 -2.63 -3.15
N GLY A 98 15.06 -1.94 -4.24
CA GLY A 98 15.61 -2.25 -5.56
C GLY A 98 14.70 -1.78 -6.68
N GLU A 99 15.23 -0.90 -7.52
CA GLU A 99 14.79 -0.54 -8.88
C GLU A 99 13.25 -0.44 -9.10
N GLY A 100 12.74 0.77 -8.91
CA GLY A 100 11.67 1.31 -9.75
C GLY A 100 10.38 0.50 -9.88
N ARG A 101 9.70 0.15 -8.78
CA ARG A 101 8.26 -0.19 -8.81
C ARG A 101 7.58 -0.28 -7.43
N ALA A 102 7.91 0.60 -6.50
CA ALA A 102 7.16 0.74 -5.24
C ALA A 102 6.39 2.06 -5.22
N ILE A 103 5.32 2.12 -6.02
CA ILE A 103 4.19 3.00 -5.75
C ILE A 103 3.00 2.05 -5.69
N GLY A 104 2.32 1.99 -4.54
CA GLY A 104 1.00 1.36 -4.46
C GLY A 104 0.13 1.97 -5.55
N ASN A 105 -0.02 1.27 -6.67
CA ASN A 105 -0.68 1.84 -7.83
C ASN A 105 -2.16 1.93 -7.47
N MET A 106 -2.68 3.15 -7.33
CA MET A 106 -4.12 3.41 -7.16
C MET A 106 -4.96 2.57 -8.15
N GLY A 107 -4.45 2.39 -9.37
CA GLY A 107 -5.07 1.53 -10.39
C GLY A 107 -5.14 0.04 -10.02
N ALA A 108 -4.17 -0.50 -9.29
CA ALA A 108 -4.22 -1.86 -8.76
C ALA A 108 -5.32 -2.01 -7.70
N ALA A 109 -5.41 -1.06 -6.75
CA ALA A 109 -6.47 -1.05 -5.75
C ALA A 109 -7.87 -0.96 -6.40
N ILE A 110 -8.05 -0.06 -7.36
CA ILE A 110 -9.31 0.08 -8.12
C ILE A 110 -9.64 -1.22 -8.87
N ARG A 111 -8.66 -1.87 -9.50
CA ARG A 111 -8.87 -3.17 -10.17
C ARG A 111 -9.31 -4.25 -9.20
N THR A 112 -8.71 -4.33 -8.01
CA THR A 112 -9.12 -5.29 -6.97
C THR A 112 -10.55 -5.02 -6.49
N ILE A 113 -10.91 -3.74 -6.27
CA ILE A 113 -12.27 -3.34 -5.91
C ILE A 113 -13.26 -3.77 -7.00
N LEU A 114 -12.98 -3.48 -8.27
CA LEU A 114 -13.84 -3.84 -9.40
C LEU A 114 -13.97 -5.36 -9.56
N LEU A 115 -12.85 -6.09 -9.47
CA LEU A 115 -12.85 -7.55 -9.60
C LEU A 115 -13.66 -8.21 -8.48
N ALA A 116 -13.48 -7.76 -7.25
CA ALA A 116 -14.26 -8.23 -6.11
C ALA A 116 -15.74 -7.89 -6.25
N ASP A 117 -16.08 -6.68 -6.69
CA ASP A 117 -17.46 -6.26 -6.91
C ASP A 117 -18.14 -7.11 -7.97
N VAL A 118 -17.49 -7.39 -9.11
CA VAL A 118 -18.05 -8.30 -10.14
C VAL A 118 -18.38 -9.66 -9.54
N VAL A 119 -17.44 -10.22 -8.80
CA VAL A 119 -17.58 -11.57 -8.26
C VAL A 119 -18.71 -11.63 -7.22
N MET A 120 -18.67 -10.75 -6.22
CA MET A 120 -19.65 -10.72 -5.14
C MET A 120 -21.03 -10.22 -5.61
N SER A 121 -21.07 -9.33 -6.60
CA SER A 121 -22.33 -8.81 -7.13
C SER A 121 -23.16 -9.85 -7.87
N THR A 122 -22.60 -11.00 -8.25
CA THR A 122 -23.35 -12.09 -8.91
C THR A 122 -24.60 -12.50 -8.13
N ASP A 123 -24.49 -12.59 -6.79
CA ASP A 123 -25.64 -12.92 -5.92
C ASP A 123 -26.46 -11.67 -5.55
N ASN A 124 -25.79 -10.53 -5.38
CA ASN A 124 -26.43 -9.26 -5.02
C ASN A 124 -27.38 -8.77 -6.11
N ILE A 125 -27.03 -8.99 -7.38
CA ILE A 125 -27.84 -8.61 -8.53
C ILE A 125 -29.19 -9.31 -8.52
N ILE A 126 -29.29 -10.57 -8.09
CA ILE A 126 -30.58 -11.31 -8.06
C ILE A 126 -31.54 -10.66 -7.07
N ALA A 127 -31.04 -10.34 -5.87
CA ALA A 127 -31.83 -9.70 -4.83
C ALA A 127 -32.32 -8.32 -5.26
N ILE A 128 -31.43 -7.49 -5.82
CA ILE A 128 -31.74 -6.13 -6.24
C ILE A 128 -32.64 -6.12 -7.49
N ALA A 129 -32.41 -7.01 -8.47
CA ALA A 129 -33.26 -7.13 -9.65
C ALA A 129 -34.69 -7.56 -9.30
N GLY A 130 -34.84 -8.47 -8.33
CA GLY A 130 -36.15 -8.85 -7.77
C GLY A 130 -36.88 -7.69 -7.11
N ALA A 131 -36.16 -6.88 -6.31
CA ALA A 131 -36.70 -5.70 -5.65
C ALA A 131 -37.06 -4.56 -6.63
N ALA A 132 -36.28 -4.41 -7.72
CA ALA A 132 -36.45 -3.34 -8.69
C ALA A 132 -37.66 -3.51 -9.62
N LYS A 133 -38.30 -4.70 -9.63
CA LYS A 133 -39.48 -5.01 -10.46
C LYS A 133 -39.31 -4.58 -11.94
N GLY A 134 -38.08 -4.65 -12.47
CA GLY A 134 -37.74 -4.25 -13.84
C GLY A 134 -37.54 -2.74 -14.09
N SER A 135 -37.60 -1.88 -13.07
CA SER A 135 -37.36 -0.44 -13.21
C SER A 135 -35.87 -0.10 -13.07
N VAL A 136 -35.19 0.10 -14.22
CA VAL A 136 -33.79 0.52 -14.28
C VAL A 136 -33.57 1.84 -13.51
N LEU A 137 -34.55 2.74 -13.54
CA LEU A 137 -34.47 4.04 -12.88
C LEU A 137 -34.53 3.93 -11.36
N LEU A 138 -35.38 3.07 -10.82
CA LEU A 138 -35.46 2.79 -9.39
C LEU A 138 -34.16 2.13 -8.89
N LEU A 139 -33.61 1.22 -9.69
CA LEU A 139 -32.33 0.58 -9.44
C LEU A 139 -31.16 1.58 -9.42
N ALA A 140 -31.06 2.44 -10.43
CA ALA A 140 -30.02 3.45 -10.52
C ALA A 140 -30.07 4.46 -9.36
N ILE A 141 -31.26 4.90 -8.96
CA ILE A 141 -31.43 5.81 -7.81
C ILE A 141 -31.03 5.11 -6.51
N GLY A 142 -31.48 3.87 -6.28
CA GLY A 142 -31.13 3.10 -5.08
C GLY A 142 -29.62 2.91 -4.95
N LEU A 143 -28.96 2.49 -6.02
CA LEU A 143 -27.50 2.31 -6.08
C LEU A 143 -26.72 3.62 -5.93
N ALA A 144 -27.21 4.73 -6.51
CA ALA A 144 -26.57 6.03 -6.37
C ALA A 144 -26.59 6.53 -4.91
N VAL A 145 -27.70 6.29 -4.20
CA VAL A 145 -27.83 6.64 -2.77
C VAL A 145 -26.93 5.78 -1.89
N SER A 146 -26.59 4.56 -2.30
CA SER A 146 -25.66 3.70 -1.57
C SER A 146 -24.19 4.14 -1.66
N ILE A 147 -23.77 4.86 -2.71
CA ILE A 147 -22.35 5.25 -2.90
C ILE A 147 -21.80 6.00 -1.68
N PRO A 148 -22.42 7.11 -1.18
CA PRO A 148 -21.91 7.82 -0.02
C PRO A 148 -21.82 6.94 1.23
N LEU A 149 -22.76 6.01 1.39
CA LEU A 149 -22.82 5.12 2.55
C LEU A 149 -21.71 4.06 2.53
N VAL A 150 -21.43 3.48 1.36
CA VAL A 150 -20.31 2.54 1.18
C VAL A 150 -18.97 3.24 1.38
N VAL A 151 -18.82 4.46 0.82
CA VAL A 151 -17.61 5.28 1.02
C VAL A 151 -17.42 5.60 2.50
N PHE A 152 -18.47 6.00 3.21
CA PHE A 152 -18.43 6.25 4.65
C PHE A 152 -18.07 4.99 5.45
N THR A 153 -18.72 3.86 5.16
CA THR A 153 -18.47 2.59 5.85
C THR A 153 -17.03 2.10 5.63
N SER A 154 -16.53 2.17 4.40
CA SER A 154 -15.17 1.74 4.05
C SER A 154 -14.12 2.63 4.71
N THR A 155 -14.34 3.96 4.73
CA THR A 155 -13.44 4.90 5.43
C THR A 155 -13.47 4.74 6.95
N PHE A 156 -14.63 4.39 7.53
CA PHE A 156 -14.73 4.03 8.94
C PHE A 156 -13.98 2.72 9.24
N LEU A 157 -14.17 1.68 8.43
CA LEU A 157 -13.48 0.40 8.57
C LEU A 157 -11.95 0.56 8.47
N LEU A 158 -11.47 1.41 7.57
CA LEU A 158 -10.04 1.73 7.46
C LEU A 158 -9.48 2.28 8.77
N ARG A 159 -10.11 3.31 9.35
CA ARG A 159 -9.69 3.85 10.65
C ARG A 159 -9.74 2.81 11.76
N LEU A 160 -10.71 1.91 11.69
CA LEU A 160 -10.84 0.84 12.67
C LEU A 160 -9.71 -0.20 12.52
N MET A 161 -9.28 -0.52 11.29
CA MET A 161 -8.14 -1.38 11.01
C MET A 161 -6.82 -0.78 11.46
N GLU A 162 -6.63 0.54 11.28
CA GLU A 162 -5.46 1.27 11.81
C GLU A 162 -5.36 1.14 13.33
N ARG A 163 -6.51 1.19 14.02
CA ARG A 163 -6.57 1.05 15.49
C ARG A 163 -6.51 -0.41 15.95
N TYR A 164 -7.08 -1.33 15.16
CA TYR A 164 -7.22 -2.74 15.50
C TYR A 164 -6.81 -3.63 14.30
N PRO A 165 -5.51 -3.95 14.16
CA PRO A 165 -5.00 -4.75 13.05
C PRO A 165 -5.62 -6.14 12.92
N VAL A 166 -6.20 -6.68 14.00
CA VAL A 166 -6.94 -7.96 13.98
C VAL A 166 -8.10 -7.97 12.97
N ILE A 167 -8.66 -6.79 12.67
CA ILE A 167 -9.76 -6.63 11.72
C ILE A 167 -9.33 -6.95 10.30
N ILE A 168 -8.04 -6.81 9.98
CA ILE A 168 -7.50 -7.23 8.68
C ILE A 168 -7.64 -8.74 8.51
N ALA A 169 -7.23 -9.49 9.54
CA ALA A 169 -7.34 -10.95 9.52
C ALA A 169 -8.81 -11.40 9.53
N LEU A 170 -9.68 -10.73 10.29
CA LEU A 170 -11.12 -11.02 10.30
C LEU A 170 -11.77 -10.71 8.96
N GLY A 171 -11.39 -9.61 8.31
CA GLY A 171 -11.90 -9.24 7.00
C GLY A 171 -11.48 -10.23 5.91
N ALA A 172 -10.21 -10.66 5.93
CA ALA A 172 -9.75 -11.69 5.02
C ALA A 172 -10.39 -13.07 5.31
N ALA A 173 -10.62 -13.40 6.59
CA ALA A 173 -11.37 -14.60 6.98
C ALA A 173 -12.81 -14.56 6.46
N LEU A 174 -13.48 -13.40 6.55
CA LEU A 174 -14.82 -13.18 6.00
C LEU A 174 -14.83 -13.41 4.48
N LEU A 175 -13.82 -12.93 3.75
CA LEU A 175 -13.71 -13.19 2.31
C LEU A 175 -13.48 -14.66 1.98
N GLY A 176 -12.67 -15.36 2.78
CA GLY A 176 -12.51 -16.81 2.67
C GLY A 176 -13.81 -17.56 2.94
N TYR A 177 -14.61 -17.09 3.91
CA TYR A 177 -15.93 -17.63 4.21
C TYR A 177 -16.88 -17.47 3.03
N VAL A 178 -17.02 -16.25 2.50
CA VAL A 178 -17.88 -15.95 1.35
C VAL A 178 -17.46 -16.77 0.13
N ALA A 179 -16.16 -16.88 -0.13
CA ALA A 179 -15.67 -17.69 -1.24
C ALA A 179 -16.02 -19.18 -1.08
N GLY A 180 -15.91 -19.72 0.14
CA GLY A 180 -16.31 -21.10 0.44
C GLY A 180 -17.82 -21.32 0.25
N GLU A 181 -18.65 -20.39 0.73
CA GLU A 181 -20.11 -20.45 0.56
C GLU A 181 -20.50 -20.41 -0.93
N MET A 182 -19.84 -19.53 -1.69
CA MET A 182 -20.09 -19.36 -3.11
C MET A 182 -19.65 -20.57 -3.94
N ALA A 183 -18.60 -21.30 -3.52
CA ALA A 183 -18.18 -22.53 -4.16
C ALA A 183 -19.22 -23.66 -3.99
N VAL A 184 -19.85 -23.76 -2.82
CA VAL A 184 -20.87 -24.78 -2.54
C VAL A 184 -22.20 -24.45 -3.23
N SER A 185 -22.50 -23.15 -3.37
CA SER A 185 -23.74 -22.63 -3.93
C SER A 185 -23.76 -22.56 -5.46
N ASP A 186 -22.76 -23.13 -6.14
CA ASP A 186 -22.71 -23.19 -7.61
C ASP A 186 -23.82 -24.10 -8.17
N ILE A 187 -24.45 -23.66 -9.25
CA ILE A 187 -25.68 -24.27 -9.80
C ILE A 187 -25.49 -25.74 -10.21
N LEU A 188 -24.28 -26.14 -10.61
CA LEU A 188 -23.97 -27.51 -11.00
C LEU A 188 -23.74 -28.41 -9.78
N ALA A 189 -23.10 -27.87 -8.75
CA ALA A 189 -22.72 -28.63 -7.57
C ALA A 189 -23.84 -28.67 -6.53
N ALA A 190 -24.66 -27.62 -6.42
CA ALA A 190 -25.65 -27.45 -5.36
C ALA A 190 -26.68 -28.61 -5.27
N PRO A 191 -27.29 -29.11 -6.36
CA PRO A 191 -28.24 -30.23 -6.25
C PRO A 191 -27.57 -31.53 -5.79
N TRP A 192 -26.35 -31.78 -6.27
CA TRP A 192 -25.58 -32.97 -5.89
C TRP A 192 -25.10 -32.88 -4.45
N ILE A 193 -24.59 -31.72 -4.03
CA ILE A 193 -24.11 -31.47 -2.66
C ILE A 193 -25.28 -31.56 -1.67
N ALA A 194 -26.43 -30.95 -1.98
CA ALA A 194 -27.60 -31.05 -1.12
C ALA A 194 -28.08 -32.50 -0.93
N ALA A 195 -27.98 -33.32 -1.97
CA ALA A 195 -28.38 -34.73 -1.93
C ALA A 195 -27.35 -35.66 -1.28
N ASN A 196 -26.05 -35.41 -1.46
CA ASN A 196 -24.99 -36.37 -1.09
C ASN A 196 -24.08 -35.90 0.06
N ALA A 197 -23.93 -34.59 0.25
CA ALA A 197 -22.98 -34.02 1.20
C ALA A 197 -23.42 -32.64 1.75
N PRO A 198 -24.60 -32.53 2.39
CA PRO A 198 -25.12 -31.25 2.88
C PRO A 198 -24.23 -30.58 3.93
N TRP A 199 -23.38 -31.36 4.62
CA TRP A 199 -22.38 -30.87 5.56
C TRP A 199 -21.31 -29.96 4.91
N LEU A 200 -21.13 -30.01 3.58
CA LEU A 200 -20.21 -29.12 2.86
C LEU A 200 -20.63 -27.65 2.97
N HIS A 201 -21.93 -27.35 3.11
CA HIS A 201 -22.43 -25.98 3.34
C HIS A 201 -21.93 -25.37 4.65
N GLN A 202 -21.55 -26.20 5.64
CA GLN A 202 -20.97 -25.71 6.89
C GLN A 202 -19.45 -25.79 6.87
N LEU A 203 -18.89 -26.82 6.22
CA LEU A 203 -17.46 -27.05 6.21
C LEU A 203 -16.70 -26.08 5.30
N LEU A 204 -17.11 -25.93 4.03
CA LEU A 204 -16.33 -25.16 3.05
C LEU A 204 -16.16 -23.67 3.38
N PRO A 205 -17.19 -22.96 3.87
CA PRO A 205 -17.03 -21.57 4.31
C PRO A 205 -16.02 -21.45 5.45
N VAL A 206 -16.15 -22.27 6.49
CA VAL A 206 -15.24 -22.26 7.65
C VAL A 206 -13.83 -22.66 7.24
N ALA A 207 -13.69 -23.69 6.41
CA ALA A 207 -12.42 -24.14 5.86
C ALA A 207 -11.76 -23.06 5.00
N GLY A 208 -12.52 -22.35 4.17
CA GLY A 208 -12.06 -21.22 3.37
C GLY A 208 -11.51 -20.08 4.24
N ALA A 209 -12.27 -19.68 5.27
CA ALA A 209 -11.84 -18.66 6.22
C ALA A 209 -10.53 -19.06 6.94
N VAL A 210 -10.46 -20.29 7.44
CA VAL A 210 -9.26 -20.81 8.13
C VAL A 210 -8.08 -20.90 7.18
N ALA A 211 -8.28 -21.41 5.96
CA ALA A 211 -7.24 -21.54 4.95
C ALA A 211 -6.64 -20.18 4.56
N VAL A 212 -7.48 -19.17 4.31
CA VAL A 212 -7.02 -17.81 3.98
C VAL A 212 -6.15 -17.24 5.10
N VAL A 213 -6.60 -17.32 6.35
CA VAL A 213 -5.85 -16.79 7.50
C VAL A 213 -4.56 -17.59 7.72
N ALA A 214 -4.60 -18.91 7.61
CA ALA A 214 -3.44 -19.77 7.80
C ALA A 214 -2.39 -19.52 6.71
N ILE A 215 -2.79 -19.51 5.44
CA ILE A 215 -1.92 -19.24 4.29
C ILE A 215 -1.35 -17.83 4.40
N GLY A 216 -2.19 -16.82 4.65
CA GLY A 216 -1.74 -15.43 4.81
C GLY A 216 -0.70 -15.28 5.93
N LYS A 217 -0.92 -15.89 7.11
CA LYS A 217 0.06 -15.87 8.20
C LYS A 217 1.35 -16.63 7.86
N LEU A 218 1.26 -17.75 7.16
CA LEU A 218 2.44 -18.51 6.74
C LEU A 218 3.29 -17.74 5.74
N LEU A 219 2.64 -17.11 4.76
CA LEU A 219 3.33 -16.30 3.75
C LEU A 219 3.92 -15.02 4.35
N ALA A 220 3.19 -14.32 5.22
CA ALA A 220 3.72 -13.16 5.94
C ALA A 220 4.94 -13.50 6.80
N ARG A 221 4.93 -14.66 7.49
CA ARG A 221 6.10 -15.15 8.24
C ARG A 221 7.29 -15.48 7.34
N ARG A 222 7.06 -15.99 6.14
CA ARG A 222 8.12 -16.27 5.16
C ARG A 222 8.74 -14.99 4.63
N ALA A 223 7.93 -13.97 4.36
CA ALA A 223 8.41 -12.65 3.95
C ALA A 223 9.30 -12.02 5.03
N ALA A 224 8.84 -11.97 6.28
CA ALA A 224 9.63 -11.44 7.40
C ALA A 224 10.97 -12.18 7.59
N ARG A 225 11.01 -13.51 7.45
CA ARG A 225 12.26 -14.28 7.51
C ARG A 225 13.20 -13.98 6.34
N LYS A 226 12.66 -13.68 5.16
CA LYS A 226 13.46 -13.32 3.98
C LYS A 226 14.10 -11.95 4.19
N GLU A 227 13.36 -10.98 4.74
CA GLU A 227 13.90 -9.67 5.15
C GLU A 227 14.99 -9.81 6.23
N GLU A 228 14.74 -10.59 7.29
CA GLU A 228 15.75 -10.88 8.32
C GLU A 228 17.01 -11.53 7.71
N ALA A 229 16.85 -12.51 6.82
CA ALA A 229 17.97 -13.16 6.15
C ALA A 229 18.72 -12.21 5.21
N GLN A 230 18.01 -11.30 4.53
CA GLN A 230 18.62 -10.26 3.68
C GLN A 230 19.37 -9.23 4.52
N ALA A 231 18.81 -8.76 5.64
CA ALA A 231 19.49 -7.86 6.55
C ALA A 231 20.74 -8.49 7.15
N VAL A 232 20.68 -9.77 7.55
CA VAL A 232 21.86 -10.51 8.01
C VAL A 232 22.88 -10.69 6.89
N ALA A 233 22.44 -10.99 5.66
CA ALA A 233 23.32 -11.09 4.50
C ALA A 233 23.99 -9.75 4.17
N GLU A 234 23.27 -8.63 4.23
CA GLU A 234 23.78 -7.28 3.96
C GLU A 234 24.76 -6.80 5.04
N VAL A 235 24.50 -7.13 6.32
CA VAL A 235 25.46 -6.91 7.42
C VAL A 235 26.70 -7.78 7.25
N THR A 236 26.53 -9.05 6.85
CA THR A 236 27.66 -9.96 6.59
C THR A 236 28.46 -9.51 5.38
N GLU A 237 27.82 -9.06 4.31
CA GLU A 237 28.44 -8.51 3.10
C GLU A 237 29.13 -7.18 3.39
N THR A 238 28.59 -6.36 4.30
CA THR A 238 29.24 -5.15 4.83
C THR A 238 30.49 -5.46 5.65
N ALA A 239 30.43 -6.52 6.49
CA ALA A 239 31.58 -6.98 7.25
C ALA A 239 32.67 -7.57 6.33
N VAL A 240 32.30 -8.34 5.31
CA VAL A 240 33.21 -8.87 4.27
C VAL A 240 33.72 -7.73 3.37
N GLY A 241 32.94 -6.69 3.12
CA GLY A 241 33.35 -5.48 2.39
C GLY A 241 34.49 -4.72 3.07
N LYS A 242 34.49 -4.69 4.41
CA LYS A 242 35.63 -4.20 5.21
C LYS A 242 36.88 -5.05 5.07
N GLU A 243 36.75 -6.36 4.80
CA GLU A 243 37.88 -7.24 4.50
C GLU A 243 38.32 -7.17 3.02
N ASN A 244 37.40 -6.83 2.10
CA ASN A 244 37.66 -6.72 0.64
C ASN A 244 38.33 -5.42 0.20
N GLY A 245 38.67 -4.51 1.12
CA GLY A 245 39.36 -3.27 0.78
C GLY A 245 38.54 -2.31 -0.09
N MET A 246 37.21 -2.30 0.04
CA MET A 246 36.37 -1.22 -0.50
C MET A 246 36.22 -0.09 0.51
N HIS A 247 36.10 1.13 0.01
CA HIS A 247 35.99 2.33 0.84
C HIS A 247 34.55 2.84 0.85
N LYS A 248 33.87 2.75 2.00
CA LYS A 248 32.47 3.16 2.16
C LYS A 248 32.36 4.66 2.41
N LEU A 249 31.74 5.38 1.49
CA LEU A 249 31.57 6.83 1.55
C LEU A 249 30.09 7.19 1.69
N LEU A 250 29.76 7.95 2.74
CA LEU A 250 28.43 8.50 2.95
C LEU A 250 28.36 9.93 2.43
N LEU A 251 27.33 10.23 1.63
CA LEU A 251 27.07 11.55 1.09
C LEU A 251 25.65 12.00 1.46
N PRO A 252 25.50 12.88 2.47
CA PRO A 252 24.22 13.47 2.82
C PRO A 252 23.69 14.42 1.73
N VAL A 253 22.43 14.28 1.33
CA VAL A 253 21.77 15.09 0.31
C VAL A 253 20.45 15.65 0.84
N ASP A 254 20.29 16.97 0.79
CA ASP A 254 19.08 17.71 1.17
C ASP A 254 18.43 18.44 -0.02
N GLY A 255 18.87 18.12 -1.24
CA GLY A 255 18.42 18.77 -2.48
C GLY A 255 18.88 20.23 -2.64
N SER A 256 19.73 20.75 -1.74
CA SER A 256 20.34 22.08 -1.89
C SER A 256 21.42 22.09 -2.97
N GLU A 257 21.70 23.26 -3.55
CA GLU A 257 22.83 23.43 -4.46
C GLU A 257 24.15 23.00 -3.82
N GLY A 258 24.33 23.23 -2.51
CA GLY A 258 25.50 22.79 -1.75
C GLY A 258 25.68 21.27 -1.78
N SER A 259 24.61 20.52 -1.49
CA SER A 259 24.67 19.06 -1.55
C SER A 259 24.95 18.54 -2.96
N MET A 260 24.42 19.22 -3.99
CA MET A 260 24.68 18.87 -5.39
C MET A 260 26.12 19.14 -5.81
N ARG A 261 26.76 20.21 -5.30
CA ARG A 261 28.22 20.42 -5.50
C ARG A 261 29.03 19.29 -4.87
N ALA A 262 28.62 18.78 -3.71
CA ALA A 262 29.30 17.63 -3.09
C ALA A 262 29.21 16.37 -3.97
N VAL A 263 28.07 16.13 -4.63
CA VAL A 263 27.91 15.03 -5.62
C VAL A 263 28.84 15.25 -6.81
N GLU A 264 28.88 16.44 -7.38
CA GLU A 264 29.78 16.76 -8.50
C GLU A 264 31.24 16.60 -8.12
N GLN A 265 31.62 17.04 -6.92
CA GLN A 265 32.97 16.90 -6.42
C GLN A 265 33.33 15.42 -6.23
N LEU A 266 32.42 14.59 -5.71
CA LEU A 266 32.61 13.14 -5.60
C LEU A 266 32.90 12.52 -6.96
N ILE A 267 32.11 12.88 -7.98
CA ILE A 267 32.31 12.40 -9.36
C ILE A 267 33.68 12.84 -9.89
N ALA A 268 34.07 14.10 -9.65
CA ALA A 268 35.34 14.65 -10.12
C ALA A 268 36.56 14.03 -9.45
N MET A 269 36.45 13.61 -8.18
CA MET A 269 37.56 13.04 -7.41
C MET A 269 37.48 11.52 -7.25
N ARG A 270 36.57 10.84 -7.96
CA ARG A 270 36.38 9.38 -7.85
C ARG A 270 37.68 8.60 -8.09
N ASP A 271 38.53 9.08 -9.01
CA ASP A 271 39.78 8.44 -9.39
C ASP A 271 40.91 8.67 -8.36
N TRP A 272 40.68 9.52 -7.34
CA TRP A 272 41.65 9.75 -6.27
C TRP A 272 41.64 8.61 -5.24
N TYR A 273 40.55 7.85 -5.17
CA TYR A 273 40.42 6.71 -4.29
C TYR A 273 41.13 5.51 -4.91
N ARG A 274 42.07 4.93 -4.16
CA ARG A 274 42.81 3.72 -4.58
C ARG A 274 41.97 2.45 -4.48
N GLN A 275 40.91 2.51 -3.68
CA GLN A 275 39.99 1.41 -3.40
C GLN A 275 38.66 1.67 -4.12
N PRO A 276 37.92 0.61 -4.52
CA PRO A 276 36.58 0.78 -5.06
C PRO A 276 35.68 1.49 -4.06
N LEU A 277 34.95 2.51 -4.54
CA LEU A 277 34.02 3.30 -3.73
C LEU A 277 32.66 2.61 -3.66
N GLU A 278 32.15 2.43 -2.44
CA GLU A 278 30.75 2.13 -2.19
C GLU A 278 30.08 3.41 -1.69
N VAL A 279 29.26 4.04 -2.55
CA VAL A 279 28.62 5.32 -2.23
C VAL A 279 27.25 5.08 -1.58
N GLN A 280 27.02 5.68 -0.42
CA GLN A 280 25.72 5.73 0.23
C GLN A 280 25.19 7.16 0.23
N LEU A 281 24.05 7.38 -0.42
CA LEU A 281 23.30 8.62 -0.36
C LEU A 281 22.36 8.60 0.83
N LEU A 282 22.33 9.66 1.63
CA LEU A 282 21.45 9.77 2.79
C LEU A 282 20.67 11.08 2.77
N ASN A 283 19.35 10.99 2.84
CA ASN A 283 18.49 12.13 3.10
C ASN A 283 17.90 12.02 4.52
N VAL A 284 17.96 13.12 5.27
CA VAL A 284 17.38 13.20 6.61
C VAL A 284 16.17 14.12 6.61
N GLN A 285 15.00 13.55 6.89
CA GLN A 285 13.73 14.28 7.02
C GLN A 285 13.49 14.66 8.48
N HIS A 286 13.03 15.89 8.70
CA HIS A 286 12.72 16.38 10.05
C HIS A 286 11.38 15.84 10.55
N VAL A 287 11.32 15.49 11.83
CA VAL A 287 10.06 15.11 12.51
C VAL A 287 9.08 16.29 12.47
N LEU A 288 7.88 16.09 11.93
CA LEU A 288 6.81 17.09 11.99
C LEU A 288 6.39 17.31 13.45
N HIS A 289 6.26 18.57 13.88
CA HIS A 289 5.87 18.92 15.25
C HIS A 289 4.53 18.27 15.64
N LYS A 290 4.44 17.82 16.90
CA LYS A 290 3.34 17.00 17.46
C LYS A 290 1.93 17.60 17.28
N ASP A 291 1.82 18.91 17.08
CA ASP A 291 0.54 19.61 16.88
C ASP A 291 -0.11 19.30 15.53
N VAL A 292 0.67 18.93 14.51
CA VAL A 292 0.16 18.48 13.20
C VAL A 292 -0.15 16.99 13.21
N GLY A 293 0.59 16.20 14.02
CA GLY A 293 0.42 14.75 14.16
C GLY A 293 -0.85 14.30 14.88
N GLN A 294 -1.56 15.20 15.59
CA GLN A 294 -2.85 14.87 16.20
C GLN A 294 -4.00 14.73 15.19
N PHE A 295 -3.84 15.28 13.98
CA PHE A 295 -4.87 15.26 12.93
C PHE A 295 -4.49 14.43 11.70
N VAL A 296 -3.25 13.94 11.66
CA VAL A 296 -2.63 13.28 10.50
C VAL A 296 -2.09 11.93 10.95
N GLY A 297 -2.53 10.83 10.30
CA GLY A 297 -2.16 9.47 10.69
C GLY A 297 -0.65 9.20 10.53
N ALA A 298 -0.09 8.31 11.35
CA ALA A 298 1.35 7.97 11.31
C ALA A 298 1.83 7.50 9.92
N ALA A 299 0.97 6.82 9.16
CA ALA A 299 1.23 6.39 7.79
C ALA A 299 1.32 7.58 6.81
N GLU A 300 0.53 8.64 7.01
CA GLU A 300 0.56 9.84 6.18
C GLU A 300 1.85 10.63 6.38
N VAL A 301 2.32 10.71 7.64
CA VAL A 301 3.59 11.35 8.00
C VAL A 301 4.76 10.59 7.35
N HIS A 302 4.78 9.26 7.43
CA HIS A 302 5.83 8.45 6.80
C HIS A 302 5.83 8.58 5.27
N ALA A 303 4.66 8.48 4.62
CA ALA A 303 4.55 8.62 3.17
C ALA A 303 5.00 10.00 2.70
N TYR A 304 4.65 11.06 3.45
CA TYR A 304 5.12 12.42 3.17
C TYR A 304 6.65 12.51 3.22
N HIS A 305 7.29 11.97 4.27
CA HIS A 305 8.75 11.98 4.39
C HIS A 305 9.44 11.18 3.29
N GLN A 306 8.90 10.02 2.91
CA GLN A 306 9.42 9.23 1.79
C GLN A 306 9.33 9.98 0.46
N GLU A 307 8.18 10.59 0.15
CA GLU A 307 7.98 11.36 -1.08
C GLU A 307 8.90 12.58 -1.15
N GLN A 308 9.04 13.33 -0.04
CA GLN A 308 9.96 14.47 0.02
C GLN A 308 11.42 14.05 -0.09
N GLY A 309 11.84 13.02 0.66
CA GLY A 309 13.22 12.54 0.64
C GLY A 309 13.62 12.00 -0.74
N ALA A 310 12.74 11.26 -1.41
CA ALA A 310 12.97 10.77 -2.76
C ALA A 310 13.09 11.92 -3.77
N ARG A 311 12.26 12.96 -3.64
CA ARG A 311 12.35 14.16 -4.48
C ARG A 311 13.68 14.90 -4.30
N GLU A 312 14.18 14.99 -3.07
CA GLU A 312 15.46 15.64 -2.77
C GLU A 312 16.66 14.83 -3.26
N LEU A 313 16.57 13.50 -3.25
CA LEU A 313 17.61 12.59 -3.76
C LEU A 313 17.64 12.46 -5.28
N ALA A 314 16.51 12.68 -5.97
CA ALA A 314 16.35 12.38 -7.39
C ALA A 314 17.46 12.97 -8.28
N ALA A 315 17.86 14.22 -8.03
CA ALA A 315 18.91 14.88 -8.81
C ALA A 315 20.31 14.28 -8.56
N ALA A 316 20.61 13.87 -7.32
CA ALA A 316 21.88 13.24 -6.98
C ALA A 316 21.99 11.85 -7.60
N CYS A 317 20.92 11.04 -7.48
CA CYS A 317 20.79 9.74 -8.12
C CYS A 317 21.06 9.83 -9.63
N ALA A 318 20.36 10.73 -10.33
CA ALA A 318 20.51 10.91 -11.77
C ALA A 318 21.94 11.28 -12.20
N LYS A 319 22.68 12.05 -11.39
CA LYS A 319 24.08 12.39 -11.67
C LYS A 319 25.02 11.20 -11.47
N LEU A 320 24.82 10.40 -10.42
CA LEU A 320 25.62 9.21 -10.18
C LEU A 320 25.37 8.13 -11.24
N ASP A 321 24.11 7.96 -11.66
CA ASP A 321 23.73 7.09 -12.78
C ASP A 321 24.44 7.50 -14.08
N GLN A 322 24.42 8.79 -14.42
CA GLN A 322 25.13 9.33 -15.59
C GLN A 322 26.64 9.13 -15.50
N ALA A 323 27.21 9.19 -14.30
CA ALA A 323 28.64 8.99 -14.06
C ALA A 323 29.04 7.50 -13.99
N GLY A 324 28.08 6.57 -13.98
CA GLY A 324 28.29 5.14 -13.84
C GLY A 324 28.83 4.73 -12.47
N ILE A 325 28.52 5.50 -11.41
CA ILE A 325 28.99 5.22 -10.05
C ILE A 325 27.89 4.47 -9.30
N PRO A 326 28.13 3.24 -8.83
CA PRO A 326 27.13 2.49 -8.07
C PRO A 326 26.88 3.15 -6.71
N TYR A 327 25.62 3.23 -6.30
CA TYR A 327 25.23 3.80 -5.03
C TYR A 327 24.05 3.08 -4.38
N ARG A 328 23.90 3.23 -3.06
CA ARG A 328 22.68 2.91 -2.30
C ARG A 328 22.07 4.21 -1.77
N SER A 329 20.75 4.30 -1.71
CA SER A 329 20.06 5.51 -1.22
C SER A 329 19.20 5.21 -0.01
N HIS A 330 19.26 6.08 0.99
CA HIS A 330 18.56 5.93 2.27
C HIS A 330 17.81 7.21 2.63
N ILE A 331 16.60 7.07 3.18
CA ILE A 331 15.79 8.17 3.72
C ILE A 331 15.52 7.86 5.19
N VAL A 332 15.98 8.73 6.09
CA VAL A 332 15.88 8.54 7.53
C VAL A 332 15.17 9.74 8.15
N ILE A 333 14.36 9.51 9.19
CA ILE A 333 13.67 10.57 9.92
C ILE A 333 14.44 10.85 11.21
N GLY A 334 14.76 12.12 11.48
CA GLY A 334 15.51 12.52 12.67
C GLY A 334 15.20 13.94 13.12
N GLU A 335 15.30 14.20 14.43
CA GLU A 335 15.12 15.56 14.97
C GLU A 335 16.29 16.47 14.58
N LEU A 336 17.52 15.94 14.72
CA LEU A 336 18.76 16.64 14.42
C LEU A 336 19.50 15.93 13.28
N ALA A 337 19.56 16.57 12.11
CA ALA A 337 20.17 15.97 10.92
C ALA A 337 21.63 15.57 11.13
N GLY A 338 22.44 16.41 11.79
CA GLY A 338 23.87 16.12 12.00
C GLY A 338 24.12 14.90 12.89
N GLU A 339 23.34 14.74 13.97
CA GLU A 339 23.42 13.57 14.84
C GLU A 339 22.93 12.31 14.11
N THR A 340 21.81 12.42 13.38
CA THR A 340 21.23 11.33 12.61
C THR A 340 22.21 10.80 11.56
N ILE A 341 22.88 11.70 10.83
CA ILE A 341 23.93 11.34 9.86
C ILE A 341 25.08 10.60 10.55
N ALA A 342 25.57 11.13 11.69
CA ALA A 342 26.68 10.52 12.41
C ALA A 342 26.33 9.16 13.04
N HIS A 343 25.08 8.97 13.44
CA HIS A 343 24.56 7.69 13.93
C HIS A 343 24.49 6.67 12.80
N PHE A 344 23.82 7.03 11.69
CA PHE A 344 23.72 6.19 10.51
C PHE A 344 25.09 5.76 9.98
N ALA A 345 26.04 6.70 9.92
CA ALA A 345 27.41 6.42 9.49
C ALA A 345 28.10 5.36 10.36
N ARG A 346 27.86 5.37 11.68
CA ARG A 346 28.41 4.37 12.59
C ARG A 346 27.77 3.00 12.42
N GLU A 347 26.44 2.96 12.32
CA GLU A 347 25.70 1.70 12.15
C GLU A 347 26.04 0.99 10.84
N GLN A 348 26.18 1.75 9.76
CA GLN A 348 26.52 1.21 8.44
C GLN A 348 28.04 0.97 8.25
N GLY A 349 28.85 1.29 9.25
CA GLY A 349 30.30 1.10 9.21
C GLY A 349 31.00 1.94 8.13
N ILE A 350 30.51 3.17 7.90
CA ILE A 350 31.04 4.12 6.92
C ILE A 350 32.46 4.56 7.28
N ASP A 351 33.33 4.64 6.28
CA ASP A 351 34.74 5.04 6.44
C ASP A 351 34.96 6.55 6.32
N GLN A 352 34.11 7.25 5.55
CA GLN A 352 34.20 8.70 5.36
C GLN A 352 32.84 9.33 5.07
N ILE A 353 32.63 10.55 5.55
CA ILE A 353 31.48 11.38 5.20
C ILE A 353 31.95 12.52 4.29
N LEU A 354 31.29 12.69 3.14
CA LEU A 354 31.51 13.80 2.23
C LEU A 354 30.26 14.67 2.21
N MET A 355 30.38 15.92 2.64
CA MET A 355 29.24 16.83 2.70
C MET A 355 29.62 18.28 2.40
N CYS A 356 28.65 19.11 2.10
CA CYS A 356 28.86 20.54 1.94
C CYS A 356 28.97 21.26 3.29
N THR A 357 29.69 22.39 3.30
CA THR A 357 29.75 23.27 4.48
C THR A 357 28.38 23.88 4.84
N HIS A 358 27.49 24.01 3.85
CA HIS A 358 26.16 24.61 3.97
C HIS A 358 25.15 23.91 3.06
N GLY A 359 23.91 23.80 3.54
CA GLY A 359 22.76 23.34 2.77
C GLY A 359 21.83 24.51 2.42
N ARG A 360 20.58 24.45 2.90
CA ARG A 360 19.52 25.43 2.60
C ARG A 360 19.62 26.80 3.30
N SER A 361 20.54 27.00 4.24
CA SER A 361 20.61 28.24 5.04
C SER A 361 21.52 29.31 4.39
N PRO A 362 21.04 30.56 4.18
CA PRO A 362 21.78 31.62 3.49
C PRO A 362 22.73 32.40 4.43
N ILE A 363 23.53 31.70 5.23
CA ILE A 363 24.46 32.34 6.18
C ILE A 363 25.87 32.35 5.58
N GLY A 364 26.59 33.47 5.75
CA GLY A 364 27.75 33.88 4.94
C GLY A 364 28.94 32.92 4.86
N GLU A 365 29.83 33.20 3.89
CA GLU A 365 30.93 32.36 3.38
C GLU A 365 31.93 31.79 4.41
N PHE A 366 31.93 32.27 5.66
CA PHE A 366 32.90 31.91 6.70
C PHE A 366 32.32 31.14 7.89
N VAL A 367 31.01 30.89 7.94
CA VAL A 367 30.38 30.13 9.03
C VAL A 367 30.31 28.65 8.66
N LEU A 368 30.25 27.73 9.63
CA LEU A 368 30.01 26.31 9.39
C LEU A 368 28.53 26.02 9.63
N GLY A 369 27.86 25.37 8.67
CA GLY A 369 26.43 25.02 8.79
C GLY A 369 26.13 24.14 10.00
N SER A 370 24.90 24.25 10.53
CA SER A 370 24.45 23.52 11.73
C SER A 370 24.55 22.00 11.59
N VAL A 371 24.24 21.47 10.40
CA VAL A 371 24.34 20.03 10.09
C VAL A 371 25.79 19.59 10.07
N ALA A 372 26.67 20.28 9.34
CA ALA A 372 28.10 19.95 9.27
C ALA A 372 28.77 20.00 10.66
N LYS A 373 28.43 21.01 11.47
CA LYS A 373 28.87 21.11 12.86
C LYS A 373 28.37 19.91 13.69
N GLY A 374 27.09 19.55 13.54
CA GLY A 374 26.51 18.40 14.23
C GLY A 374 27.19 17.08 13.86
N VAL A 375 27.47 16.84 12.57
CA VAL A 375 28.21 15.66 12.11
C VAL A 375 29.61 15.63 12.71
N ILE A 376 30.36 16.74 12.69
CA ILE A 376 31.73 16.79 13.23
C ILE A 376 31.75 16.56 14.74
N GLN A 377 30.75 17.05 15.48
CA GLN A 377 30.67 16.85 16.93
C GLN A 377 30.37 15.41 17.33
N HIS A 378 29.64 14.66 16.49
CA HIS A 378 29.15 13.30 16.81
C HIS A 378 29.78 12.19 15.97
N GLY A 379 30.55 12.55 14.94
CA GLY A 379 31.19 11.65 13.99
C GLY A 379 32.54 11.17 14.48
N ALA A 380 32.77 9.86 14.36
CA ALA A 380 34.06 9.23 14.67
C ALA A 380 34.93 9.03 13.41
N MET A 381 34.37 9.23 12.22
CA MET A 381 35.02 9.05 10.93
C MET A 381 35.44 10.40 10.30
N PRO A 382 36.43 10.39 9.40
CA PRO A 382 36.80 11.56 8.61
C PRO A 382 35.60 12.21 7.90
N VAL A 383 35.49 13.54 8.04
CA VAL A 383 34.49 14.35 7.36
C VAL A 383 35.18 15.28 6.37
N THR A 384 34.87 15.15 5.09
CA THR A 384 35.35 16.04 4.03
C THR A 384 34.27 17.07 3.71
N LEU A 385 34.64 18.35 3.84
CA LEU A 385 33.76 19.47 3.60
C LEU A 385 34.01 20.09 2.22
N VAL A 386 32.97 20.14 1.39
CA VAL A 386 32.97 20.78 0.08
C VAL A 386 32.43 22.21 0.21
N ARG A 387 33.11 23.14 -0.45
CA ARG A 387 32.74 24.56 -0.47
C ARG A 387 31.93 24.93 -1.69
#